data_AF-J2RLS6-F1
#
_entry.id   AF-J2RLS6-F1
#
_cell.length_a   1.000
_cell.length_b   1.000
_cell.length_c   1.000
_cell.angle_alpha   90.00
_cell.angle_beta   90.00
_cell.angle_gamma   90.00
#
_symmetry.space_group_name_H-M   'P 1'
#
loop_
_entity.id
_entity.type
_entity.pdbx_description
1 polymer ?
#
loop_
_entity_poly.entity_id
_entity_poly.type
_entity_poly.pdbx_seq_one_letter_code
_entity_poly.pdbx_strand_id
1 'polypeptide(L)'
;MIVSPCNAPKLSAKRLRSALVAGSALLCLLSAGQLWAFSLDDVSAKAKELAAQKYEAPRSNLPNEFRDMKFADYQKIRFLTEKAEWADQKTPFKLSFYHQGMHFDTPVKINEITANTVEEIKYDPSRFDFGDMKFDPKATEQLGYAGFRVLYPINKADKQDEIMTMLGASYFRVVGKGHVYGLSARGMALDTALPSGEEFPRFREFWIQQPKPGDKHLVIFALLDSPRATGAYRLTLRPGSDTIVDVKAQMFLRDKVGKLGIAPLTSMYLFGANQPSKVLNYRRELHDSSGLAIHAGNGEWIWRPLNNPKHLAVSNFSVENPRGFGLLQRGRDFSHYEDLDDRYDR
;
A
#
# COMPACT_ATOMS: atom_id res chain seq x y z
N MET A 1 91.69 -32.61 11.46
CA MET A 1 90.76 -32.75 10.33
C MET A 1 89.43 -32.16 10.76
N ILE A 2 88.93 -31.20 9.99
CA ILE A 2 87.75 -30.37 10.25
C ILE A 2 86.49 -31.16 9.92
N VAL A 3 85.48 -31.19 10.81
CA VAL A 3 84.09 -31.51 10.42
C VAL A 3 83.10 -30.65 11.23
N SER A 4 82.17 -30.05 10.50
CA SER A 4 81.24 -28.96 10.82
C SER A 4 80.11 -29.28 11.80
N PRO A 5 79.46 -28.26 12.40
CA PRO A 5 78.18 -28.39 13.07
C PRO A 5 76.99 -28.35 12.09
N CYS A 6 76.00 -29.21 12.32
CA CYS A 6 74.72 -29.24 11.62
C CYS A 6 73.90 -27.95 11.80
N ASN A 7 73.44 -27.37 10.68
CA ASN A 7 72.51 -26.25 10.63
C ASN A 7 71.06 -26.72 10.81
N ALA A 8 70.33 -26.13 11.77
CA ALA A 8 68.88 -26.18 11.81
C ALA A 8 68.28 -25.23 10.73
N PRO A 9 67.18 -25.60 10.05
CA PRO A 9 66.60 -24.74 9.03
C PRO A 9 65.90 -23.54 9.68
N LYS A 10 66.39 -22.33 9.38
CA LYS A 10 65.71 -21.07 9.71
C LYS A 10 64.47 -20.94 8.83
N LEU A 11 63.29 -21.09 9.43
CA LEU A 11 62.02 -20.71 8.81
C LEU A 11 62.05 -19.20 8.50
N SER A 12 62.00 -18.89 7.21
CA SER A 12 62.04 -17.53 6.68
C SER A 12 60.86 -16.69 7.17
N ALA A 13 61.16 -15.59 7.87
CA ALA A 13 60.20 -14.60 8.36
C ALA A 13 59.27 -14.01 7.26
N LYS A 14 59.60 -14.21 5.97
CA LYS A 14 58.73 -13.84 4.84
C LYS A 14 57.47 -14.71 4.75
N ARG A 15 57.52 -16.00 5.10
CA ARG A 15 56.34 -16.89 5.01
C ARG A 15 55.30 -16.60 6.10
N LEU A 16 55.72 -16.09 7.25
CA LEU A 16 54.82 -15.74 8.35
C LEU A 16 54.03 -14.45 8.07
N ARG A 17 54.62 -13.47 7.36
CA ARG A 17 53.95 -12.22 6.99
C ARG A 17 52.91 -12.42 5.88
N SER A 18 53.15 -13.31 4.92
CA SER A 18 52.19 -13.64 3.87
C SER A 18 50.96 -14.40 4.40
N ALA A 19 51.16 -15.27 5.40
CA ALA A 19 50.06 -16.00 6.04
C ALA A 19 49.16 -15.09 6.91
N LEU A 20 49.73 -14.07 7.57
CA LEU A 20 48.95 -13.12 8.38
C LEU A 20 48.09 -12.19 7.52
N VAL A 21 48.61 -11.70 6.38
CA VAL A 21 47.87 -10.82 5.46
C VAL A 21 46.77 -11.59 4.72
N ALA A 22 47.00 -12.86 4.37
CA ALA A 22 45.98 -13.72 3.78
C ALA A 22 44.87 -14.11 4.78
N GLY A 23 45.20 -14.29 6.06
CA GLY A 23 44.23 -14.56 7.12
C GLY A 23 43.32 -13.37 7.44
N SER A 24 43.87 -12.15 7.44
CA SER A 24 43.08 -10.93 7.67
C SER A 24 42.15 -10.59 6.50
N ALA A 25 42.55 -10.87 5.26
CA ALA A 25 41.68 -10.69 4.09
C ALA A 25 40.50 -11.70 4.07
N LEU A 26 40.71 -12.93 4.53
CA LEU A 26 39.65 -13.94 4.62
C LEU A 26 38.65 -13.65 5.75
N LEU A 27 39.11 -13.11 6.90
CA LEU A 27 38.20 -12.69 7.97
C LEU A 27 37.37 -11.45 7.60
N CYS A 28 37.89 -10.51 6.80
CA CYS A 28 37.12 -9.37 6.31
C CYS A 28 36.08 -9.76 5.25
N LEU A 29 36.31 -10.84 4.48
CA LEU A 29 35.32 -11.37 3.52
C LEU A 29 34.20 -12.18 4.19
N LEU A 30 34.44 -12.73 5.40
CA LEU A 30 33.44 -13.46 6.20
C LEU A 30 32.67 -12.58 7.19
N SER A 31 33.14 -11.35 7.45
CA SER A 31 32.49 -10.36 8.32
C SER A 31 31.79 -9.23 7.57
N ALA A 32 31.88 -9.20 6.23
CA ALA A 32 30.88 -8.58 5.41
C ALA A 32 29.62 -9.47 5.45
N GLY A 33 28.87 -9.40 6.55
CA GLY A 33 27.50 -9.86 6.56
C GLY A 33 26.84 -9.25 5.32
N GLN A 34 26.42 -10.10 4.38
CA GLN A 34 25.61 -9.62 3.28
C GLN A 34 24.42 -8.93 3.96
N LEU A 35 24.40 -7.59 3.95
CA LEU A 35 23.20 -6.82 4.24
C LEU A 35 22.25 -7.16 3.10
N TRP A 36 21.46 -8.23 3.27
CA TRP A 36 20.43 -8.61 2.33
C TRP A 36 19.45 -7.46 2.30
N ALA A 37 19.41 -6.73 1.16
CA ALA A 37 18.47 -5.66 0.97
C ALA A 37 17.04 -6.23 1.02
N PHE A 38 16.18 -5.67 1.87
CA PHE A 38 14.80 -6.10 1.99
C PHE A 38 14.08 -6.07 0.63
N SER A 39 13.35 -7.13 0.32
CA SER A 39 12.86 -7.43 -1.02
C SER A 39 11.45 -8.02 -1.01
N LEU A 40 10.91 -8.26 -2.21
CA LEU A 40 9.62 -8.94 -2.36
C LEU A 40 9.69 -10.38 -1.83
N ASP A 41 10.85 -11.03 -1.93
CA ASP A 41 11.02 -12.42 -1.54
C ASP A 41 10.92 -12.60 -0.01
N ASP A 42 11.35 -11.60 0.77
CA ASP A 42 11.20 -11.60 2.23
C ASP A 42 9.71 -11.60 2.65
N VAL A 43 8.90 -10.82 1.95
CA VAL A 43 7.44 -10.76 2.16
C VAL A 43 6.77 -12.02 1.62
N SER A 44 7.26 -12.54 0.50
CA SER A 44 6.76 -13.77 -0.12
C SER A 44 6.96 -14.99 0.77
N ALA A 45 8.12 -15.09 1.42
CA ALA A 45 8.39 -16.14 2.39
C ALA A 45 7.36 -16.11 3.54
N LYS A 46 7.07 -14.92 4.09
CA LYS A 46 6.03 -14.73 5.11
C LYS A 46 4.64 -15.09 4.60
N ALA A 47 4.27 -14.64 3.39
CA ALA A 47 2.97 -14.94 2.80
C ALA A 47 2.78 -16.45 2.57
N LYS A 48 3.82 -17.13 2.09
CA LYS A 48 3.84 -18.58 1.87
C LYS A 48 3.70 -19.36 3.18
N GLU A 49 4.39 -18.92 4.24
CA GLU A 49 4.27 -19.51 5.57
C GLU A 49 2.82 -19.38 6.10
N LEU A 50 2.23 -18.18 5.99
CA LEU A 50 0.84 -17.94 6.40
C LEU A 50 -0.17 -18.76 5.58
N ALA A 51 0.11 -19.03 4.31
CA ALA A 51 -0.75 -19.86 3.46
C ALA A 51 -0.68 -21.35 3.84
N ALA A 52 0.39 -21.80 4.51
CA ALA A 52 0.55 -23.17 4.99
C ALA A 52 -0.09 -23.42 6.37
N GLN A 53 -0.61 -22.37 7.03
CA GLN A 53 -1.21 -22.43 8.35
C GLN A 53 -2.70 -22.11 8.28
N LYS A 54 -3.47 -22.49 9.30
CA LYS A 54 -4.89 -22.10 9.42
C LYS A 54 -4.97 -20.57 9.58
N TYR A 55 -5.95 -19.95 8.91
CA TYR A 55 -6.18 -18.51 9.07
C TYR A 55 -6.56 -18.15 10.51
N GLU A 56 -5.90 -17.12 11.03
CA GLU A 56 -6.23 -16.50 12.31
C GLU A 56 -6.89 -15.14 12.06
N ALA A 57 -8.19 -15.06 12.36
CA ALA A 57 -8.91 -13.80 12.24
C ALA A 57 -8.32 -12.76 13.21
N PRO A 58 -8.10 -11.51 12.77
CA PRO A 58 -7.66 -10.46 13.67
C PRO A 58 -8.70 -10.23 14.76
N ARG A 59 -8.22 -9.93 15.96
CA ARG A 59 -9.07 -9.55 17.08
C ARG A 59 -9.02 -8.04 17.21
N SER A 60 -10.19 -7.43 17.39
CA SER A 60 -10.27 -6.00 17.70
C SER A 60 -9.49 -5.70 18.99
N ASN A 61 -8.63 -4.70 18.94
CA ASN A 61 -7.94 -4.11 20.09
C ASN A 61 -8.58 -2.77 20.50
N LEU A 62 -9.73 -2.43 19.92
CA LEU A 62 -10.30 -1.09 19.95
C LEU A 62 -11.21 -0.92 21.18
N PRO A 63 -10.93 0.02 22.10
CA PRO A 63 -11.78 0.29 23.25
C PRO A 63 -13.16 0.84 22.85
N ASN A 64 -14.15 0.74 23.74
CA ASN A 64 -15.53 1.14 23.43
C ASN A 64 -15.63 2.62 23.03
N GLU A 65 -14.80 3.48 23.63
CA GLU A 65 -14.70 4.91 23.35
C GLU A 65 -14.48 5.21 21.86
N PHE A 66 -13.66 4.40 21.19
CA PHE A 66 -13.38 4.56 19.77
C PHE A 66 -14.30 3.69 18.89
N ARG A 67 -14.87 2.60 19.44
CA ARG A 67 -15.69 1.63 18.70
C ARG A 67 -17.05 2.20 18.39
N ASP A 68 -17.66 2.80 19.42
CA ASP A 68 -19.01 3.34 19.38
C ASP A 68 -19.03 4.82 18.92
N MET A 69 -17.87 5.34 18.55
CA MET A 69 -17.68 6.70 18.04
C MET A 69 -18.50 6.92 16.77
N LYS A 70 -19.14 8.10 16.68
CA LYS A 70 -19.86 8.52 15.47
C LYS A 70 -18.88 9.08 14.44
N PHE A 71 -19.26 9.00 13.16
CA PHE A 71 -18.44 9.52 12.06
C PHE A 71 -17.99 10.98 12.24
N ALA A 72 -18.87 11.85 12.74
CA ALA A 72 -18.56 13.25 13.00
C ALA A 72 -17.44 13.43 14.04
N ASP A 73 -17.37 12.57 15.06
CA ASP A 73 -16.31 12.60 16.06
C ASP A 73 -15.02 12.00 15.51
N TYR A 74 -15.10 10.94 14.71
CA TYR A 74 -13.93 10.38 14.03
C TYR A 74 -13.27 11.40 13.08
N GLN A 75 -14.07 12.22 12.40
CA GLN A 75 -13.56 13.34 11.60
C GLN A 75 -12.87 14.43 12.41
N LYS A 76 -13.01 14.49 13.73
CA LYS A 76 -12.25 15.45 14.55
C LYS A 76 -10.83 14.96 14.81
N ILE A 77 -10.56 13.66 14.68
CA ILE A 77 -9.21 13.11 14.81
C ILE A 77 -8.41 13.50 13.57
N ARG A 78 -7.45 14.41 13.74
CA ARG A 78 -6.61 14.92 12.66
C ARG A 78 -5.16 14.58 12.91
N PHE A 79 -4.47 14.13 11.86
CA PHE A 79 -3.02 13.94 11.92
C PHE A 79 -2.32 15.31 11.89
N LEU A 80 -1.37 15.50 12.79
CA LEU A 80 -0.52 16.70 12.86
C LEU A 80 0.57 16.64 11.79
N THR A 81 0.48 17.51 10.77
CA THR A 81 1.34 17.43 9.57
C THR A 81 2.82 17.64 9.90
N GLU A 82 3.12 18.45 10.90
CA GLU A 82 4.45 18.68 11.46
C GLU A 82 5.06 17.42 12.11
N LYS A 83 4.23 16.43 12.46
CA LYS A 83 4.67 15.13 13.00
C LYS A 83 4.65 14.01 11.96
N ALA A 84 4.57 14.37 10.68
CA ALA A 84 4.70 13.41 9.59
C ALA A 84 6.01 12.64 9.68
N GLU A 85 5.98 11.36 9.32
CA GLU A 85 7.21 10.60 9.17
C GLU A 85 8.08 11.25 8.10
N TRP A 86 9.38 11.33 8.38
CA TRP A 86 10.38 12.02 7.57
C TRP A 86 10.20 13.55 7.45
N ALA A 87 9.39 14.21 8.29
CA ALA A 87 9.24 15.67 8.28
C ALA A 87 10.59 16.40 8.25
N ASP A 88 11.54 15.97 9.08
CA ASP A 88 12.87 16.57 9.23
C ASP A 88 13.93 16.01 8.25
N GLN A 89 13.56 15.06 7.38
CA GLN A 89 14.47 14.43 6.43
C GLN A 89 14.46 15.12 5.07
N LYS A 90 15.61 15.09 4.38
CA LYS A 90 15.79 15.65 3.02
C LYS A 90 15.20 14.76 1.91
N THR A 91 13.90 14.47 2.02
CA THR A 91 13.11 13.75 1.01
C THR A 91 11.83 14.52 0.68
N PRO A 92 11.35 14.49 -0.59
CA PRO A 92 10.06 15.06 -0.94
C PRO A 92 8.87 14.25 -0.40
N PHE A 93 9.05 12.97 -0.10
CA PHE A 93 7.99 12.12 0.45
C PHE A 93 7.89 12.27 1.97
N LYS A 94 6.66 12.27 2.47
CA LYS A 94 6.33 12.15 3.90
C LYS A 94 5.26 11.08 4.10
N LEU A 95 5.14 10.55 5.32
CA LEU A 95 4.02 9.68 5.68
C LEU A 95 3.17 10.34 6.77
N SER A 96 1.86 10.27 6.60
CA SER A 96 0.91 10.52 7.69
C SER A 96 0.10 9.26 7.96
N PHE A 97 -0.48 9.16 9.15
CA PHE A 97 -1.11 7.92 9.59
C PHE A 97 -2.61 8.10 9.85
N TYR A 98 -3.36 7.01 9.72
CA TYR A 98 -4.75 6.95 10.17
C TYR A 98 -4.80 6.43 11.59
N HIS A 99 -5.58 7.11 12.42
CA HIS A 99 -5.94 6.61 13.75
C HIS A 99 -6.96 5.47 13.63
N GLN A 100 -6.93 4.52 14.56
CA GLN A 100 -8.00 3.51 14.67
C GLN A 100 -9.32 4.13 15.14
N GLY A 101 -10.46 3.56 14.74
CA GLY A 101 -11.76 4.06 15.18
C GLY A 101 -12.89 3.56 14.32
N MET A 102 -14.11 3.56 14.88
CA MET A 102 -15.29 3.02 14.22
C MET A 102 -15.07 1.56 13.78
N HIS A 103 -15.04 1.32 12.46
CA HIS A 103 -14.83 0.03 11.83
C HIS A 103 -13.36 -0.29 11.54
N PHE A 104 -12.43 0.64 11.78
CA PHE A 104 -10.98 0.38 11.73
C PHE A 104 -10.49 -0.17 13.07
N ASP A 105 -11.01 -1.35 13.40
CA ASP A 105 -10.91 -1.98 14.72
C ASP A 105 -9.66 -2.82 14.93
N THR A 106 -8.86 -2.99 13.88
CA THR A 106 -7.64 -3.79 13.85
C THR A 106 -6.52 -3.00 13.18
N PRO A 107 -5.32 -2.92 13.78
CA PRO A 107 -4.24 -2.11 13.24
C PRO A 107 -3.52 -2.84 12.10
N VAL A 108 -2.78 -2.06 11.32
CA VAL A 108 -1.75 -2.55 10.42
C VAL A 108 -0.38 -2.26 11.04
N LYS A 109 0.55 -3.19 10.88
CA LYS A 109 1.94 -2.95 11.27
C LYS A 109 2.66 -2.20 10.15
N ILE A 110 3.42 -1.16 10.50
CA ILE A 110 4.14 -0.34 9.51
C ILE A 110 5.60 -0.31 9.92
N ASN A 111 6.47 -0.73 9.01
CA ASN A 111 7.91 -0.74 9.23
C ASN A 111 8.59 0.23 8.25
N GLU A 112 9.62 0.92 8.71
CA GLU A 112 10.56 1.65 7.88
C GLU A 112 11.74 0.73 7.52
N ILE A 113 12.12 0.72 6.24
CA ILE A 113 13.37 0.11 5.77
C ILE A 113 14.38 1.24 5.52
N THR A 114 15.45 1.27 6.31
CA THR A 114 16.59 2.16 6.09
C THR A 114 17.71 1.42 5.35
N ALA A 115 18.88 2.05 5.17
CA ALA A 115 20.04 1.38 4.60
C ALA A 115 20.54 0.19 5.45
N ASN A 116 20.28 0.21 6.77
CA ASN A 116 20.89 -0.72 7.72
C ASN A 116 19.88 -1.49 8.57
N THR A 117 18.64 -1.03 8.66
CA THR A 117 17.64 -1.56 9.60
C THR A 117 16.26 -1.68 8.98
N VAL A 118 15.45 -2.56 9.57
CA VAL A 118 14.01 -2.65 9.35
C VAL A 118 13.37 -2.50 10.72
N GLU A 119 12.73 -1.36 10.96
CA GLU A 119 12.18 -1.01 12.28
C GLU A 119 10.72 -0.63 12.19
N GLU A 120 9.94 -0.98 13.23
CA GLU A 120 8.53 -0.62 13.28
C GLU A 120 8.35 0.87 13.60
N ILE A 121 7.56 1.56 12.79
CA ILE A 121 7.04 2.89 13.11
C ILE A 121 5.89 2.67 14.09
N LYS A 122 6.21 2.71 15.38
CA LYS A 122 5.24 2.48 16.45
C LYS A 122 4.17 3.56 16.47
N TYR A 123 2.97 3.15 16.88
CA TYR A 123 1.89 4.10 17.14
C TYR A 123 2.28 5.11 18.22
N ASP A 124 1.99 6.38 17.93
CA ASP A 124 2.20 7.51 18.83
C ASP A 124 0.94 8.39 18.81
N PRO A 125 0.16 8.42 19.91
CA PRO A 125 -1.05 9.24 19.99
C PRO A 125 -0.73 10.73 19.87
N SER A 126 0.50 11.16 20.19
CA SER A 126 0.90 12.57 20.10
C SER A 126 0.93 13.08 18.66
N ARG A 127 0.90 12.19 17.65
CA ARG A 127 0.80 12.57 16.23
C ARG A 127 -0.61 12.99 15.80
N PHE A 128 -1.59 12.93 16.70
CA PHE A 128 -2.97 13.26 16.41
C PHE A 128 -3.47 14.39 17.31
N ASP A 129 -4.25 15.28 16.71
CA ASP A 129 -5.15 16.17 17.42
C ASP A 129 -6.52 15.48 17.52
N PHE A 130 -7.04 15.38 18.73
CA PHE A 130 -8.34 14.78 19.03
C PHE A 130 -9.45 15.83 19.17
N GLY A 131 -9.13 17.12 18.98
CA GLY A 131 -10.08 18.22 19.11
C GLY A 131 -10.66 18.34 20.52
N ASP A 132 -11.98 18.41 20.61
CA ASP A 132 -12.73 18.55 21.85
C ASP A 132 -13.17 17.20 22.46
N MET A 133 -12.72 16.08 21.89
CA MET A 133 -13.11 14.75 22.37
C MET A 133 -12.56 14.46 23.77
N LYS A 134 -13.40 13.85 24.60
CA LYS A 134 -13.07 13.48 25.97
C LYS A 134 -12.99 11.96 26.09
N PHE A 135 -11.80 11.44 26.38
CA PHE A 135 -11.54 10.03 26.64
C PHE A 135 -10.38 9.90 27.64
N ASP A 136 -10.24 8.75 28.30
CA ASP A 136 -9.06 8.47 29.14
C ASP A 136 -7.84 8.30 28.22
N PRO A 137 -6.73 9.07 28.40
CA PRO A 137 -5.52 8.88 27.59
C PRO A 137 -5.03 7.43 27.51
N LYS A 138 -5.28 6.62 28.55
CA LYS A 138 -4.96 5.18 28.57
C LYS A 138 -5.68 4.38 27.49
N ALA A 139 -6.83 4.85 27.00
CA ALA A 139 -7.57 4.23 25.91
C ALA A 139 -6.76 4.17 24.60
N THR A 140 -5.65 4.91 24.49
CA THR A 140 -4.78 4.87 23.30
C THR A 140 -3.54 3.97 23.45
N GLU A 141 -3.23 3.48 24.65
CA GLU A 141 -1.96 2.77 24.92
C GLU A 141 -1.79 1.46 24.15
N GLN A 142 -2.90 0.79 23.81
CA GLN A 142 -2.90 -0.49 23.11
C GLN A 142 -3.33 -0.36 21.63
N LEU A 143 -3.45 0.87 21.13
CA LEU A 143 -3.78 1.13 19.73
C LEU A 143 -2.56 1.00 18.82
N GLY A 144 -2.86 0.80 17.54
CA GLY A 144 -1.92 0.89 16.42
C GLY A 144 -2.40 1.90 15.39
N TYR A 145 -1.75 1.91 14.22
CA TYR A 145 -2.23 2.68 13.07
C TYR A 145 -3.26 1.87 12.28
N ALA A 146 -4.35 2.52 11.85
CA ALA A 146 -5.35 1.89 10.97
C ALA A 146 -4.86 1.76 9.51
N GLY A 147 -3.92 2.61 9.13
CA GLY A 147 -3.42 2.75 7.77
C GLY A 147 -2.49 3.95 7.67
N PHE A 148 -2.08 4.29 6.46
CA PHE A 148 -1.22 5.45 6.21
C PHE A 148 -1.53 6.13 4.88
N ARG A 149 -1.00 7.34 4.74
CA ARG A 149 -1.00 8.13 3.51
C ARG A 149 0.42 8.47 3.14
N VAL A 150 0.65 8.62 1.85
CA VAL A 150 1.89 9.18 1.31
C VAL A 150 1.62 10.61 0.88
N LEU A 151 2.44 11.53 1.37
CA LEU A 151 2.41 12.94 1.00
C LEU A 151 3.57 13.25 0.06
N TYR A 152 3.33 14.12 -0.92
CA TYR A 152 4.33 14.58 -1.88
C TYR A 152 3.97 15.96 -2.44
N PRO A 153 4.94 16.83 -2.76
CA PRO A 153 4.68 18.14 -3.36
C PRO A 153 4.34 18.05 -4.86
N ILE A 154 3.19 17.45 -5.17
CA ILE A 154 2.78 17.14 -6.55
C ILE A 154 2.20 18.37 -7.27
N ASN A 155 1.48 19.23 -6.55
CA ASN A 155 0.82 20.41 -7.14
C ASN A 155 1.67 21.67 -7.01
N LYS A 156 2.28 21.89 -5.84
CA LYS A 156 3.13 23.05 -5.52
C LYS A 156 4.34 22.61 -4.69
N ALA A 157 5.47 23.28 -4.86
CA ALA A 157 6.73 22.90 -4.21
C ALA A 157 6.71 23.04 -2.67
N ASP A 158 5.90 23.97 -2.16
CA ASP A 158 5.76 24.32 -0.75
C ASP A 158 4.57 23.64 -0.05
N LYS A 159 3.85 22.75 -0.75
CA LYS A 159 2.65 22.09 -0.23
C LYS A 159 2.80 20.58 -0.31
N GLN A 160 2.62 19.89 0.80
CA GLN A 160 2.53 18.43 0.83
C GLN A 160 1.09 18.00 0.58
N ASP A 161 0.82 17.40 -0.58
CA ASP A 161 -0.49 16.87 -0.93
C ASP A 161 -0.53 15.35 -0.70
N GLU A 162 -1.68 14.82 -0.30
CA GLU A 162 -1.91 13.38 -0.30
C GLU A 162 -1.91 12.84 -1.73
N ILE A 163 -1.06 11.86 -2.01
CA ILE A 163 -0.96 11.24 -3.34
C ILE A 163 -1.34 9.76 -3.34
N MET A 164 -1.34 9.14 -2.18
CA MET A 164 -1.74 7.74 -1.99
C MET A 164 -2.26 7.53 -0.58
N THR A 165 -3.30 6.72 -0.44
CA THR A 165 -3.86 6.31 0.85
C THR A 165 -4.05 4.80 0.88
N MET A 166 -3.59 4.16 1.96
CA MET A 166 -3.67 2.72 2.23
C MET A 166 -4.50 2.52 3.51
N LEU A 167 -5.77 2.15 3.36
CA LEU A 167 -6.71 2.06 4.48
C LEU A 167 -7.86 1.11 4.17
N GLY A 168 -8.15 0.20 5.11
CA GLY A 168 -9.31 -0.70 5.04
C GLY A 168 -9.10 -1.88 4.10
N ALA A 169 -9.28 -3.10 4.63
CA ALA A 169 -9.01 -4.34 3.90
C ALA A 169 -7.68 -4.24 3.10
N SER A 170 -7.70 -4.49 1.79
CA SER A 170 -6.54 -4.34 0.91
C SER A 170 -6.70 -3.17 -0.08
N TYR A 171 -7.54 -2.19 0.27
CA TYR A 171 -7.82 -1.04 -0.59
C TYR A 171 -6.73 0.00 -0.53
N PHE A 172 -6.57 0.68 -1.66
CA PHE A 172 -5.78 1.90 -1.74
C PHE A 172 -6.30 2.83 -2.83
N ARG A 173 -6.09 4.13 -2.64
CA ARG A 173 -6.38 5.16 -3.65
C ARG A 173 -5.12 5.93 -3.97
N VAL A 174 -5.07 6.46 -5.19
CA VAL A 174 -3.91 7.18 -5.74
C VAL A 174 -4.42 8.34 -6.57
N VAL A 175 -3.74 9.49 -6.52
CA VAL A 175 -4.08 10.66 -7.34
C VAL A 175 -2.86 11.21 -8.08
N GLY A 176 -3.11 11.72 -9.29
CA GLY A 176 -2.17 12.48 -10.10
C GLY A 176 -2.19 13.97 -9.76
N LYS A 177 -1.35 14.75 -10.44
CA LYS A 177 -1.33 16.20 -10.29
C LYS A 177 -2.69 16.81 -10.66
N GLY A 178 -3.25 17.61 -9.77
CA GLY A 178 -4.52 18.31 -9.95
C GLY A 178 -5.77 17.44 -9.78
N HIS A 179 -5.63 16.16 -9.43
CA HIS A 179 -6.75 15.25 -9.24
C HIS A 179 -7.25 15.22 -7.79
N VAL A 180 -8.49 14.75 -7.61
CA VAL A 180 -9.08 14.42 -6.30
C VAL A 180 -9.29 12.91 -6.18
N TYR A 181 -9.47 12.39 -4.97
CA TYR A 181 -9.70 10.96 -4.77
C TYR A 181 -11.10 10.55 -5.25
N GLY A 182 -11.16 9.70 -6.28
CA GLY A 182 -12.38 8.99 -6.68
C GLY A 182 -12.25 7.47 -6.42
N LEU A 183 -12.04 6.72 -7.49
CA LEU A 183 -11.95 5.25 -7.45
C LEU A 183 -10.81 4.71 -6.57
N SER A 184 -10.92 3.43 -6.22
CA SER A 184 -9.93 2.68 -5.45
C SER A 184 -9.43 1.47 -6.22
N ALA A 185 -8.20 1.05 -5.95
CA ALA A 185 -7.68 -0.26 -6.29
C ALA A 185 -7.68 -1.16 -5.03
N ARG A 186 -7.53 -2.49 -5.21
CA ARG A 186 -7.27 -3.41 -4.11
C ARG A 186 -6.12 -4.36 -4.43
N GLY A 187 -5.51 -4.95 -3.40
CA GLY A 187 -4.50 -5.99 -3.58
C GLY A 187 -5.06 -7.26 -4.22
N MET A 188 -6.26 -7.69 -3.80
CA MET A 188 -6.93 -8.90 -4.27
C MET A 188 -8.44 -8.79 -3.99
N ALA A 189 -9.25 -9.48 -4.78
CA ALA A 189 -10.68 -9.69 -4.49
C ALA A 189 -11.02 -11.17 -4.55
N LEU A 190 -11.89 -11.67 -3.67
CA LEU A 190 -12.25 -13.08 -3.59
C LEU A 190 -13.76 -13.24 -3.55
N ASP A 191 -14.30 -14.09 -4.43
CA ASP A 191 -15.73 -14.43 -4.48
C ASP A 191 -16.68 -13.22 -4.66
N THR A 192 -16.18 -12.09 -5.16
CA THR A 192 -16.98 -10.89 -5.46
C THR A 192 -18.18 -11.23 -6.34
N ALA A 193 -19.37 -10.78 -5.93
CA ALA A 193 -20.66 -11.03 -6.57
C ALA A 193 -21.08 -12.52 -6.67
N LEU A 194 -20.50 -13.42 -5.87
CA LEU A 194 -21.02 -14.77 -5.71
C LEU A 194 -22.08 -14.84 -4.59
N PRO A 195 -23.12 -15.71 -4.69
CA PRO A 195 -24.13 -15.87 -3.65
C PRO A 195 -23.58 -16.31 -2.28
N SER A 196 -22.40 -16.93 -2.25
CA SER A 196 -21.71 -17.33 -1.01
C SER A 196 -21.19 -16.16 -0.17
N GLY A 197 -21.16 -14.96 -0.73
CA GLY A 197 -20.56 -13.77 -0.11
C GLY A 197 -19.14 -13.52 -0.58
N GLU A 198 -18.78 -12.24 -0.63
CA GLU A 198 -17.42 -11.78 -0.94
C GLU A 198 -16.52 -11.93 0.29
N GLU A 199 -15.31 -12.42 0.07
CA GLU A 199 -14.23 -12.41 1.05
C GLU A 199 -13.33 -11.19 0.79
N PHE A 200 -13.00 -10.47 1.85
CA PHE A 200 -12.20 -9.24 1.80
C PHE A 200 -10.80 -9.48 2.37
N PRO A 201 -9.79 -9.78 1.53
CA PRO A 201 -8.40 -9.79 1.96
C PRO A 201 -7.94 -8.45 2.49
N ARG A 202 -7.08 -8.47 3.50
CA ARG A 202 -6.53 -7.26 4.12
C ARG A 202 -5.03 -7.18 4.07
N PHE A 203 -4.49 -5.99 3.85
CA PHE A 203 -3.09 -5.73 4.16
C PHE A 203 -2.94 -5.65 5.68
N ARG A 204 -2.01 -6.43 6.24
CA ARG A 204 -1.78 -6.50 7.69
C ARG A 204 -0.43 -5.93 8.12
N GLU A 205 0.53 -5.90 7.22
CA GLU A 205 1.87 -5.38 7.49
C GLU A 205 2.46 -4.72 6.24
N PHE A 206 3.14 -3.61 6.47
CA PHE A 206 3.82 -2.83 5.44
C PHE A 206 5.29 -2.65 5.79
N TRP A 207 6.13 -2.59 4.77
CA TRP A 207 7.51 -2.14 4.87
C TRP A 207 7.76 -1.06 3.84
N ILE A 208 8.06 0.15 4.28
CA ILE A 208 8.19 1.32 3.43
C ILE A 208 9.65 1.70 3.40
N GLN A 209 10.24 1.67 2.20
CA GLN A 209 11.63 2.02 2.04
C GLN A 209 11.82 3.52 2.17
N GLN A 210 12.68 3.93 3.09
CA GLN A 210 13.06 5.33 3.24
C GLN A 210 13.70 5.80 1.91
N PRO A 211 13.08 6.78 1.23
CA PRO A 211 13.60 7.28 -0.04
C PRO A 211 14.90 8.05 0.19
N LYS A 212 15.85 7.92 -0.73
CA LYS A 212 17.10 8.69 -0.71
C LYS A 212 16.83 10.15 -1.10
N PRO A 213 17.71 11.08 -0.71
CA PRO A 213 17.64 12.45 -1.21
C PRO A 213 17.62 12.48 -2.75
N GLY A 214 16.57 13.09 -3.32
CA GLY A 214 16.37 13.20 -4.77
C GLY A 214 15.59 12.05 -5.43
N ASP A 215 15.24 10.99 -4.69
CA ASP A 215 14.36 9.94 -5.22
C ASP A 215 12.99 10.53 -5.57
N LYS A 216 12.51 10.16 -6.77
CA LYS A 216 11.19 10.56 -7.31
C LYS A 216 10.15 9.44 -7.26
N HIS A 217 10.43 8.40 -6.49
CA HIS A 217 9.55 7.28 -6.29
C HIS A 217 9.62 6.78 -4.85
N LEU A 218 8.57 6.09 -4.41
CA LEU A 218 8.52 5.44 -3.11
C LEU A 218 8.26 3.95 -3.30
N VAL A 219 9.04 3.11 -2.64
CA VAL A 219 8.85 1.65 -2.65
C VAL A 219 8.15 1.24 -1.36
N ILE A 220 7.01 0.57 -1.52
CA ILE A 220 6.19 0.04 -0.43
C ILE A 220 6.05 -1.45 -0.65
N PHE A 221 6.36 -2.24 0.37
CA PHE A 221 6.05 -3.65 0.41
C PHE A 221 4.85 -3.89 1.31
N ALA A 222 4.01 -4.87 0.97
CA ALA A 222 2.80 -5.19 1.74
C ALA A 222 2.56 -6.69 1.83
N LEU A 223 2.20 -7.15 3.02
CA LEU A 223 1.72 -8.50 3.31
C LEU A 223 0.20 -8.49 3.41
N LEU A 224 -0.44 -9.31 2.60
CA LEU A 224 -1.88 -9.51 2.55
C LEU A 224 -2.24 -10.88 3.14
N ASP A 225 -3.31 -10.90 3.91
CA ASP A 225 -3.84 -12.11 4.53
C ASP A 225 -5.38 -12.08 4.51
N SER A 226 -5.98 -13.24 4.36
CA SER A 226 -7.43 -13.44 4.19
C SER A 226 -7.75 -14.87 4.60
N PRO A 227 -9.01 -15.27 4.90
CA PRO A 227 -9.33 -16.66 5.22
C PRO A 227 -8.74 -17.72 4.28
N ARG A 228 -8.79 -17.51 2.95
CA ARG A 228 -8.42 -18.52 1.96
C ARG A 228 -7.24 -18.14 1.06
N ALA A 229 -6.63 -16.97 1.26
CA ALA A 229 -5.47 -16.56 0.50
C ALA A 229 -4.52 -15.64 1.28
N THR A 230 -3.27 -15.59 0.84
CA THR A 230 -2.26 -14.62 1.26
C THR A 230 -1.60 -14.01 0.03
N GLY A 231 -0.87 -12.91 0.23
CA GLY A 231 -0.09 -12.33 -0.86
C GLY A 231 1.04 -11.42 -0.39
N ALA A 232 2.07 -11.33 -1.21
CA ALA A 232 3.20 -10.44 -1.05
C ALA A 232 3.22 -9.44 -2.20
N TYR A 233 3.38 -8.16 -1.88
CA TYR A 233 3.31 -7.07 -2.85
C TYR A 233 4.52 -6.17 -2.75
N ARG A 234 5.00 -5.69 -3.90
CA ARG A 234 5.93 -4.56 -4.04
C ARG A 234 5.26 -3.52 -4.93
N LEU A 235 4.91 -2.39 -4.33
CA LEU A 235 4.35 -1.22 -4.98
C LEU A 235 5.46 -0.18 -5.17
N THR A 236 5.64 0.33 -6.38
CA THR A 236 6.54 1.46 -6.66
C THR A 236 5.73 2.65 -7.15
N LEU A 237 5.50 3.59 -6.24
CA LEU A 237 4.72 4.81 -6.45
C LEU A 237 5.58 5.87 -7.13
N ARG A 238 5.14 6.37 -8.29
CA ARG A 238 5.80 7.44 -9.07
C ARG A 238 4.83 8.60 -9.28
N PRO A 239 4.91 9.67 -8.47
CA PRO A 239 4.05 10.84 -8.60
C PRO A 239 4.34 11.61 -9.89
N GLY A 240 3.30 12.11 -10.55
CA GLY A 240 3.42 12.84 -11.81
C GLY A 240 2.11 13.52 -12.24
N SER A 241 2.03 13.95 -13.50
CA SER A 241 0.73 14.31 -14.09
C SER A 241 -0.23 13.13 -13.96
N ASP A 242 0.25 11.95 -14.37
CA ASP A 242 -0.28 10.67 -13.96
C ASP A 242 0.61 10.12 -12.85
N THR A 243 0.01 9.72 -11.74
CA THR A 243 0.73 8.95 -10.72
C THR A 243 0.66 7.48 -11.08
N ILE A 244 1.81 6.86 -11.31
CA ILE A 244 1.93 5.46 -11.72
C ILE A 244 2.33 4.62 -10.50
N VAL A 245 1.62 3.52 -10.27
CA VAL A 245 2.01 2.51 -9.28
C VAL A 245 2.35 1.21 -10.00
N ASP A 246 3.63 0.87 -10.06
CA ASP A 246 4.02 -0.47 -10.49
C ASP A 246 3.75 -1.46 -9.37
N VAL A 247 3.02 -2.54 -9.67
CA VAL A 247 2.69 -3.58 -8.71
C VAL A 247 3.30 -4.90 -9.17
N LYS A 248 4.16 -5.48 -8.32
CA LYS A 248 4.54 -6.89 -8.41
C LYS A 248 3.89 -7.62 -7.25
N ALA A 249 3.26 -8.76 -7.54
CA ALA A 249 2.56 -9.55 -6.53
C ALA A 249 2.87 -11.04 -6.68
N GLN A 250 2.94 -11.72 -5.54
CA GLN A 250 2.94 -13.19 -5.45
C GLN A 250 1.80 -13.58 -4.51
N MET A 251 0.87 -14.40 -5.02
CA MET A 251 -0.37 -14.77 -4.33
C MET A 251 -0.38 -16.26 -4.04
N PHE A 252 -0.81 -16.65 -2.84
CA PHE A 252 -0.86 -18.04 -2.41
C PHE A 252 -2.27 -18.35 -1.90
N LEU A 253 -2.89 -19.40 -2.45
CA LEU A 253 -4.17 -19.88 -1.95
C LEU A 253 -3.92 -20.81 -0.77
N ARG A 254 -4.56 -20.52 0.37
CA ARG A 254 -4.64 -21.42 1.53
C ARG A 254 -5.68 -22.51 1.30
N ASP A 255 -6.75 -22.18 0.59
CA ASP A 255 -7.80 -23.11 0.17
C ASP A 255 -8.38 -22.69 -1.19
N LYS A 256 -9.23 -23.53 -1.78
CA LYS A 256 -9.96 -23.24 -3.01
C LYS A 256 -10.87 -22.03 -2.83
N VAL A 257 -10.91 -21.21 -3.86
CA VAL A 257 -11.79 -20.04 -3.98
C VAL A 257 -12.67 -20.20 -5.21
N GLY A 258 -13.88 -19.64 -5.19
CA GLY A 258 -14.79 -19.69 -6.34
C GLY A 258 -14.39 -18.72 -7.44
N LYS A 259 -13.93 -17.52 -7.06
CA LYS A 259 -13.49 -16.47 -7.98
C LYS A 259 -12.31 -15.70 -7.39
N LEU A 260 -11.22 -15.60 -8.15
CA LEU A 260 -10.04 -14.79 -7.83
C LEU A 260 -10.03 -13.52 -8.71
N GLY A 261 -10.07 -12.35 -8.08
CA GLY A 261 -9.94 -11.05 -8.73
C GLY A 261 -8.51 -10.53 -8.65
N ILE A 262 -7.89 -10.35 -9.81
CA ILE A 262 -6.53 -9.82 -9.98
C ILE A 262 -6.60 -8.37 -10.46
N ALA A 263 -5.77 -7.50 -9.89
CA ALA A 263 -5.78 -6.04 -10.13
C ALA A 263 -7.20 -5.42 -10.05
N PRO A 264 -7.98 -5.69 -8.98
CA PRO A 264 -9.34 -5.19 -8.87
C PRO A 264 -9.38 -3.65 -8.73
N LEU A 265 -10.33 -3.04 -9.45
CA LEU A 265 -10.71 -1.63 -9.32
C LEU A 265 -12.13 -1.54 -8.76
N THR A 266 -12.39 -0.53 -7.93
CA THR A 266 -13.69 -0.25 -7.32
C THR A 266 -13.99 1.22 -7.50
N SER A 267 -15.15 1.55 -8.07
CA SER A 267 -15.57 2.91 -8.34
C SER A 267 -17.05 3.10 -7.97
N MET A 268 -17.58 4.29 -8.21
CA MET A 268 -18.95 4.67 -7.94
C MET A 268 -19.59 5.26 -9.20
N TYR A 269 -20.82 4.86 -9.49
CA TYR A 269 -21.65 5.48 -10.53
C TYR A 269 -23.09 5.60 -10.03
N LEU A 270 -23.60 6.83 -9.88
CA LEU A 270 -24.97 7.06 -9.42
C LEU A 270 -25.91 7.31 -10.60
N PHE A 271 -25.59 8.31 -11.44
CA PHE A 271 -26.31 8.65 -12.66
C PHE A 271 -25.39 9.43 -13.62
N GLY A 272 -25.77 9.48 -14.90
CA GLY A 272 -25.00 10.13 -15.96
C GLY A 272 -25.85 10.27 -17.23
N ALA A 273 -25.30 10.81 -18.31
CA ALA A 273 -26.06 11.07 -19.54
C ALA A 273 -26.77 9.82 -20.11
N ASN A 274 -26.17 8.63 -19.97
CA ASN A 274 -26.76 7.35 -20.41
C ASN A 274 -27.81 6.78 -19.44
N GLN A 275 -27.88 7.29 -18.22
CA GLN A 275 -28.90 6.94 -17.22
C GLN A 275 -29.14 8.14 -16.29
N PRO A 276 -29.96 9.12 -16.70
CA PRO A 276 -30.17 10.35 -15.94
C PRO A 276 -30.80 10.11 -14.55
N SER A 277 -30.61 11.08 -13.65
CA SER A 277 -31.23 11.05 -12.33
C SER A 277 -32.76 11.02 -12.43
N LYS A 278 -33.39 10.20 -11.58
CA LYS A 278 -34.86 10.14 -11.46
C LYS A 278 -35.42 11.24 -10.56
N VAL A 279 -34.57 11.79 -9.70
CA VAL A 279 -34.90 12.91 -8.80
C VAL A 279 -34.26 14.16 -9.38
N LEU A 280 -34.99 15.27 -9.37
CA LEU A 280 -34.45 16.56 -9.80
C LEU A 280 -33.14 16.84 -9.04
N ASN A 281 -32.07 17.02 -9.81
CA ASN A 281 -30.74 17.32 -9.29
C ASN A 281 -30.16 18.43 -10.17
N TYR A 282 -29.47 19.38 -9.55
CA TYR A 282 -28.80 20.45 -10.31
C TYR A 282 -27.57 19.91 -11.06
N ARG A 283 -26.98 18.82 -10.56
CA ARG A 283 -25.88 18.09 -11.21
C ARG A 283 -26.42 17.29 -12.40
N ARG A 284 -25.72 17.32 -13.54
CA ARG A 284 -26.10 16.51 -14.72
C ARG A 284 -25.63 15.06 -14.59
N GLU A 285 -24.46 14.87 -13.99
CA GLU A 285 -23.82 13.58 -13.78
C GLU A 285 -23.22 13.50 -12.36
N LEU A 286 -23.16 12.29 -11.79
CA LEU A 286 -22.54 12.02 -10.50
C LEU A 286 -21.95 10.60 -10.51
N HIS A 287 -20.63 10.52 -10.70
CA HIS A 287 -19.86 9.28 -10.74
C HIS A 287 -18.36 9.57 -10.62
N ASP A 288 -17.60 8.56 -10.17
CA ASP A 288 -16.12 8.55 -10.16
C ASP A 288 -15.54 7.87 -11.43
N SER A 289 -16.42 7.26 -12.23
CA SER A 289 -16.09 6.59 -13.50
C SER A 289 -17.34 6.45 -14.35
N SER A 290 -17.22 6.66 -15.66
CA SER A 290 -18.34 6.56 -16.61
C SER A 290 -18.33 5.27 -17.43
N GLY A 291 -17.23 4.51 -17.44
CA GLY A 291 -17.18 3.23 -18.15
C GLY A 291 -15.95 2.38 -17.88
N LEU A 292 -16.07 1.12 -18.25
CA LEU A 292 -14.98 0.15 -18.32
C LEU A 292 -14.40 0.16 -19.75
N ALA A 293 -13.11 0.45 -19.87
CA ALA A 293 -12.36 0.23 -21.10
C ALA A 293 -11.58 -1.09 -21.01
N ILE A 294 -11.56 -1.85 -22.10
CA ILE A 294 -10.78 -3.08 -22.22
C ILE A 294 -10.03 -3.03 -23.56
N HIS A 295 -8.72 -3.27 -23.51
CA HIS A 295 -7.90 -3.55 -24.69
C HIS A 295 -7.63 -5.06 -24.71
N ALA A 296 -8.37 -5.77 -25.56
CA ALA A 296 -8.36 -7.22 -25.62
C ALA A 296 -7.06 -7.77 -26.25
N GLY A 297 -6.76 -9.05 -26.02
CA GLY A 297 -5.55 -9.70 -26.54
C GLY A 297 -5.44 -9.64 -28.07
N ASN A 298 -6.58 -9.77 -28.76
CA ASN A 298 -6.72 -9.65 -30.21
C ASN A 298 -6.56 -8.21 -30.75
N GLY A 299 -6.41 -7.20 -29.89
CA GLY A 299 -6.26 -5.78 -30.26
C GLY A 299 -7.57 -4.99 -30.33
N GLU A 300 -8.72 -5.61 -30.08
CA GLU A 300 -10.00 -4.91 -30.00
C GLU A 300 -10.06 -3.98 -28.78
N TRP A 301 -10.65 -2.79 -28.96
CA TRP A 301 -10.99 -1.89 -27.86
C TRP A 301 -12.49 -1.95 -27.57
N ILE A 302 -12.83 -2.38 -26.36
CA ILE A 302 -14.20 -2.47 -25.88
C ILE A 302 -14.43 -1.31 -24.89
N TRP A 303 -15.53 -0.58 -25.09
CA TRP A 303 -16.02 0.42 -24.14
C TRP A 303 -17.39 0.00 -23.61
N ARG A 304 -17.48 -0.22 -22.30
CA ARG A 304 -18.73 -0.56 -21.60
C ARG A 304 -19.09 0.60 -20.67
N PRO A 305 -20.03 1.49 -21.05
CA PRO A 305 -20.56 2.52 -20.15
C PRO A 305 -21.08 1.89 -18.86
N LEU A 306 -20.87 2.53 -17.71
CA LEU A 306 -21.42 2.06 -16.44
C LEU A 306 -22.91 2.38 -16.33
N ASN A 307 -23.62 1.57 -15.56
CA ASN A 307 -25.02 1.78 -15.20
C ASN A 307 -25.16 1.56 -13.69
N ASN A 308 -26.22 2.10 -13.11
CA ASN A 308 -26.70 1.85 -11.75
C ASN A 308 -27.99 1.01 -11.79
N PRO A 309 -27.89 -0.33 -11.95
CA PRO A 309 -29.05 -1.20 -12.12
C PRO A 309 -29.85 -1.38 -10.83
N LYS A 310 -31.13 -1.76 -10.95
CA LYS A 310 -31.98 -2.06 -9.78
C LYS A 310 -31.58 -3.32 -9.01
N HIS A 311 -30.85 -4.23 -9.66
CA HIS A 311 -30.39 -5.49 -9.11
C HIS A 311 -28.91 -5.68 -9.46
N LEU A 312 -28.20 -6.49 -8.67
CA LEU A 312 -26.80 -6.83 -8.93
C LEU A 312 -26.64 -7.36 -10.36
N ALA A 313 -25.74 -6.76 -11.13
CA ALA A 313 -25.44 -7.16 -12.49
C ALA A 313 -23.96 -7.54 -12.60
N VAL A 314 -23.71 -8.73 -13.15
CA VAL A 314 -22.35 -9.21 -13.45
C VAL A 314 -22.23 -9.31 -14.97
N SER A 315 -21.28 -8.58 -15.54
CA SER A 315 -20.94 -8.66 -16.97
C SER A 315 -19.58 -9.32 -17.11
N ASN A 316 -19.49 -10.37 -17.93
CA ASN A 316 -18.26 -11.10 -18.16
C ASN A 316 -17.78 -10.89 -19.60
N PHE A 317 -16.52 -10.50 -19.75
CA PHE A 317 -15.85 -10.36 -21.05
C PHE A 317 -14.74 -11.40 -21.10
N SER A 318 -14.93 -12.45 -21.91
CA SER A 318 -13.92 -13.51 -22.04
C SER A 318 -12.81 -13.03 -22.98
N VAL A 319 -11.62 -12.79 -22.43
CA VAL A 319 -10.46 -12.29 -23.16
C VAL A 319 -9.24 -13.13 -22.75
N GLU A 320 -8.51 -13.63 -23.74
CA GLU A 320 -7.21 -14.26 -23.52
C GLU A 320 -6.11 -13.20 -23.60
N ASN A 321 -5.12 -13.24 -22.68
CA ASN A 321 -3.99 -12.32 -22.62
C ASN A 321 -4.38 -10.83 -22.79
N PRO A 322 -5.22 -10.25 -21.89
CA PRO A 322 -5.66 -8.87 -22.00
C PRO A 322 -4.47 -7.91 -22.01
N ARG A 323 -4.46 -6.94 -22.93
CA ARG A 323 -3.41 -5.91 -23.03
C ARG A 323 -3.60 -4.80 -21.99
N GLY A 324 -4.83 -4.60 -21.52
CA GLY A 324 -5.16 -3.69 -20.45
C GLY A 324 -6.66 -3.58 -20.21
N PHE A 325 -7.04 -3.15 -19.01
CA PHE A 325 -8.41 -2.75 -18.68
C PHE A 325 -8.39 -1.67 -17.60
N GLY A 326 -9.46 -0.90 -17.49
CA GLY A 326 -9.57 0.12 -16.46
C GLY A 326 -10.97 0.72 -16.38
N LEU A 327 -11.30 1.24 -15.20
CA LEU A 327 -12.43 2.16 -15.04
C LEU A 327 -11.94 3.56 -15.39
N LEU A 328 -12.62 4.21 -16.33
CA LEU A 328 -12.25 5.52 -16.85
C LEU A 328 -13.35 6.53 -16.62
N GLN A 329 -12.93 7.78 -16.50
CA GLN A 329 -13.80 8.94 -16.54
C GLN A 329 -13.58 9.72 -17.83
N ARG A 330 -14.48 9.51 -18.80
CA ARG A 330 -14.53 10.31 -20.03
C ARG A 330 -15.50 11.48 -19.84
N GLY A 331 -15.12 12.67 -20.29
CA GLY A 331 -15.88 13.92 -20.06
C GLY A 331 -15.54 14.52 -18.70
N ARG A 332 -14.70 15.55 -18.69
CA ARG A 332 -14.16 16.18 -17.47
C ARG A 332 -14.46 17.68 -17.41
N ASP A 333 -15.39 18.15 -18.23
CA ASP A 333 -15.85 19.53 -18.14
C ASP A 333 -16.65 19.69 -16.85
N PHE A 334 -16.34 20.73 -16.07
CA PHE A 334 -17.00 21.00 -14.78
C PHE A 334 -18.53 21.06 -14.93
N SER A 335 -19.04 21.55 -16.07
CA SER A 335 -20.47 21.68 -16.33
C SER A 335 -21.24 20.36 -16.44
N HIS A 336 -20.55 19.23 -16.51
CA HIS A 336 -21.18 17.91 -16.42
C HIS A 336 -21.52 17.55 -14.96
N TYR A 337 -20.78 18.07 -13.99
CA TYR A 337 -20.90 17.68 -12.59
C TYR A 337 -21.44 18.80 -11.72
N GLU A 338 -21.02 20.05 -11.95
CA GLU A 338 -21.45 21.27 -11.23
C GLU A 338 -21.26 21.22 -9.70
N ASP A 339 -20.45 20.28 -9.20
CA ASP A 339 -20.21 20.08 -7.77
C ASP A 339 -18.90 20.74 -7.33
N LEU A 340 -19.00 21.80 -6.51
CA LEU A 340 -17.84 22.56 -6.03
C LEU A 340 -17.07 21.86 -4.90
N ASP A 341 -17.71 20.94 -4.18
CA ASP A 341 -17.14 20.28 -3.01
C ASP A 341 -16.45 18.97 -3.41
N ASP A 342 -17.18 18.08 -4.07
CA ASP A 342 -16.70 16.73 -4.39
C ASP A 342 -15.79 16.70 -5.63
N ARG A 343 -15.93 17.67 -6.53
CA ARG A 343 -15.07 17.83 -7.72
C ARG A 343 -14.92 16.56 -8.56
N TYR A 344 -16.01 15.85 -8.82
CA TYR A 344 -16.03 14.67 -9.69
C TYR A 344 -15.40 14.91 -11.07
N ASP A 345 -15.26 16.14 -11.56
CA ASP A 345 -14.53 16.45 -12.80
C ASP A 345 -13.01 16.18 -12.73
N ARG A 346 -12.45 16.08 -11.53
CA ARG A 346 -11.00 16.10 -11.24
C ARG A 346 -10.39 14.76 -10.88
#